data_AF-A0A3B0AAS8-F1
#
_entry.id   AF-A0A3B0AAS8-F1
#
_cell.length_a   1.000
_cell.length_b   1.000
_cell.length_c   1.000
_cell.angle_alpha   90.00
_cell.angle_beta   90.00
_cell.angle_gamma   90.00
#
_symmetry.space_group_name_H-M   'P 1'
#
loop_
_entity.id
_entity.type
_entity.pdbx_description
1 polymer ?
#
loop_
_entity_poly.entity_id
_entity_poly.type
_entity_poly.pdbx_seq_one_letter_code
_entity_poly.pdbx_strand_id
1 'polypeptide(L)' 'MRGRWWNGVWGRLTRRDVWLTHESRWRVVARAGDSETGQVLRWEFETEAEARAMIQRLLASGGGRWRELSVDGATAPPAS' A
#
# COMPACT_ATOMS: atom_id res chain seq x y z
N MET A 1 5.75 8.78 -0.10
CA MET A 1 4.91 7.61 -0.46
C MET A 1 4.57 7.73 -1.95
N ARG A 2 4.69 6.66 -2.74
CA ARG A 2 4.60 6.70 -4.23
C ARG A 2 3.28 6.14 -4.79
N GLY A 3 2.44 5.58 -3.94
CA GLY A 3 1.10 5.09 -4.29
C GLY A 3 0.48 4.33 -3.12
N ARG A 4 -0.85 4.36 -3.01
CA ARG A 4 -1.60 3.62 -2.00
C ARG A 4 -2.93 3.15 -2.56
N TRP A 5 -3.29 1.91 -2.25
CA TRP A 5 -4.55 1.28 -2.59
C TRP A 5 -5.20 0.73 -1.33
N TRP A 6 -6.51 0.83 -1.25
CA TRP A 6 -7.27 0.29 -0.12
C TRP A 6 -8.57 -0.33 -0.60
N ASN A 7 -9.09 -1.29 0.16
CA ASN A 7 -10.25 -2.09 -0.26
C ASN A 7 -11.62 -1.42 0.00
N GLY A 8 -11.66 -0.14 0.39
CA GLY A 8 -12.91 0.57 0.64
C GLY A 8 -13.59 0.24 1.97
N VAL A 9 -13.00 -0.63 2.80
CA VAL A 9 -13.62 -1.12 4.04
C VAL A 9 -13.08 -0.39 5.26
N TRP A 10 -13.99 0.16 6.06
CA TRP A 10 -13.67 0.94 7.25
C TRP A 10 -13.49 0.08 8.52
N GLY A 11 -14.04 -1.14 8.54
CA GLY A 11 -13.93 -2.07 9.67
C GLY A 11 -12.51 -2.61 9.85
N ARG A 12 -11.96 -2.53 11.06
CA ARG A 12 -10.56 -2.92 11.37
C ARG A 12 -10.25 -4.37 11.01
N LEU A 13 -11.23 -5.26 11.13
CA LEU A 13 -11.12 -6.70 10.87
C LEU A 13 -10.94 -7.03 9.38
N THR A 14 -11.51 -6.21 8.50
CA THR A 14 -11.60 -6.48 7.06
C THR A 14 -10.86 -5.46 6.22
N ARG A 15 -10.30 -4.41 6.84
CA ARG A 15 -9.53 -3.38 6.17
C ARG A 15 -8.23 -3.94 5.60
N ARG A 16 -8.01 -3.66 4.31
CA ARG A 16 -6.79 -4.01 3.59
C ARG A 16 -6.23 -2.76 2.92
N ASP A 17 -4.93 -2.55 3.08
CA ASP A 17 -4.20 -1.45 2.46
C ASP A 17 -2.94 -2.03 1.80
N VAL A 18 -2.60 -1.56 0.60
CA VAL A 18 -1.32 -1.82 -0.07
C VAL A 18 -0.70 -0.48 -0.41
N TRP A 19 0.60 -0.32 -0.21
CA TRP A 19 1.26 0.91 -0.60
C TRP A 19 2.72 0.72 -0.98
N LEU A 20 3.21 1.69 -1.74
CA LEU A 20 4.57 1.78 -2.23
C LEU A 20 5.30 2.94 -1.57
N THR A 21 6.48 2.67 -1.01
CA THR A 21 7.43 3.70 -0.58
C THR A 21 8.77 3.49 -1.27
N HIS A 22 9.56 4.55 -1.35
CA HIS A 22 10.92 4.52 -1.84
C HIS A 22 11.76 5.47 -0.99
N GLU A 23 12.76 4.90 -0.31
CA GLU A 23 13.81 5.66 0.40
C GLU A 23 15.14 5.33 -0.25
N SER A 24 15.76 4.20 0.11
CA SER A 24 16.95 3.65 -0.57
C SER A 24 16.64 2.46 -1.48
N ARG A 25 15.51 1.79 -1.23
CA ARG A 25 14.97 0.66 -2.00
C ARG A 25 13.48 0.85 -2.20
N TRP A 26 12.93 0.18 -3.21
CA TRP A 26 11.49 0.12 -3.41
C TRP A 26 10.88 -0.84 -2.40
N ARG A 27 9.92 -0.36 -1.61
CA ARG A 27 9.26 -1.16 -0.58
C ARG A 27 7.76 -1.22 -0.83
N VAL A 28 7.25 -2.43 -0.99
CA VAL A 28 5.81 -2.72 -1.02
C VAL A 28 5.40 -3.17 0.36
N VAL A 29 4.34 -2.54 0.89
CA VAL A 29 3.78 -2.92 2.18
C VAL A 29 2.31 -3.26 2.01
N ALA A 30 1.89 -4.37 2.59
CA ALA A 30 0.49 -4.82 2.57
C ALA A 30 0.02 -5.07 4.00
N ARG A 31 -1.13 -4.48 4.35
CA ARG A 31 -1.87 -4.81 5.55
C ARG A 31 -2.96 -5.82 5.20
N ALA A 32 -2.87 -7.01 5.78
CA ALA A 32 -3.92 -8.01 5.71
C ALA A 32 -4.96 -7.73 6.81
N GLY A 33 -6.24 -7.74 6.43
CA GLY A 33 -7.35 -7.68 7.39
C GLY A 33 -7.50 -9.06 8.03
N ASP A 34 -6.69 -9.32 9.05
CA ASP A 34 -6.89 -10.42 10.00
C ASP A 34 -7.23 -9.81 11.37
N SER A 35 -8.14 -10.48 12.06
CA SER A 35 -8.89 -10.02 13.22
C SER A 35 -8.07 -9.83 14.49
N GLU A 36 -6.91 -10.49 14.60
CA GLU A 36 -6.13 -10.52 15.84
C GLU A 36 -4.79 -9.80 15.73
N THR A 37 -4.13 -9.84 14.57
CA THR A 37 -2.72 -9.46 14.49
C THR A 37 -2.44 -8.22 13.64
N GLY A 38 -3.37 -7.82 12.76
CA GLY A 38 -3.16 -6.70 11.84
C GLY A 38 -1.89 -6.88 11.00
N GLN A 39 -1.63 -8.11 10.55
CA GLN A 39 -0.37 -8.51 9.91
C GLN A 39 0.02 -7.55 8.78
N VAL A 40 1.25 -7.03 8.88
CA VAL A 40 1.87 -6.17 7.88
C VAL A 40 2.98 -6.93 7.19
N LEU A 41 2.78 -7.24 5.92
CA LEU A 41 3.78 -7.84 5.04
C LEU A 41 4.61 -6.75 4.36
N ARG A 42 5.89 -7.01 4.17
CA ARG A 42 6.84 -6.08 3.55
C ARG A 42 7.73 -6.82 2.56
N TRP A 43 7.91 -6.25 1.38
CA TRP A 43 8.85 -6.71 0.36
C TRP A 43 9.71 -5.55 -0.10
N GLU A 44 10.97 -5.85 -0.42
CA GLU A 44 11.93 -4.89 -0.96
C GLU A 44 12.38 -5.32 -2.36
N PHE A 45 12.57 -4.33 -3.22
CA PHE A 45 12.98 -4.50 -4.60
C PHE A 45 14.02 -3.44 -4.97
N GLU A 46 14.87 -3.78 -5.94
CA GLU A 46 15.85 -2.84 -6.47
C GLU A 46 15.21 -1.87 -7.47
N THR A 47 14.19 -2.31 -8.21
CA THR A 47 13.52 -1.49 -9.22
C THR A 47 12.06 -1.20 -8.90
N GLU A 48 11.56 -0.07 -9.43
CA GLU A 48 10.15 0.30 -9.34
C GLU A 48 9.26 -0.72 -10.05
N ALA A 49 9.74 -1.27 -11.18
CA ALA A 49 8.98 -2.19 -12.02
C ALA A 49 8.67 -3.49 -11.25
N GLU A 50 9.64 -4.05 -10.54
CA GLU A 50 9.44 -5.25 -9.71
C GLU A 50 8.47 -4.98 -8.56
N ALA A 51 8.61 -3.82 -7.91
CA ALA A 51 7.70 -3.41 -6.85
C ALA A 51 6.26 -3.23 -7.36
N ARG A 52 6.09 -2.60 -8.52
CA ARG A 52 4.77 -2.45 -9.17
C ARG A 52 4.19 -3.80 -9.57
N ALA A 53 5.01 -4.74 -10.07
CA ALA A 53 4.54 -6.09 -10.37
C ALA A 53 4.02 -6.81 -9.11
N MET A 54 4.68 -6.63 -7.97
CA MET A 54 4.19 -7.16 -6.70
C MET A 54 2.86 -6.51 -6.28
N ILE A 55 2.72 -5.19 -6.43
CA ILE A 55 1.44 -4.50 -6.16
C ILE A 55 0.32 -5.12 -7.00
N GLN A 56 0.52 -5.27 -8.31
CA GLN A 56 -0.49 -5.87 -9.19
C GLN A 56 -0.90 -7.28 -8.74
N ARG A 57 0.07 -8.11 -8.31
CA ARG A 57 -0.22 -9.45 -7.75
C ARG A 57 -1.08 -9.38 -6.47
N LEU A 58 -0.77 -8.45 -5.57
CA LEU A 58 -1.51 -8.27 -4.32
C LEU A 58 -2.92 -7.74 -4.56
N LEU A 59 -3.09 -6.84 -5.54
CA LEU A 59 -4.41 -6.34 -5.91
C LEU A 59 -5.28 -7.46 -6.50
N ALA A 60 -4.69 -8.29 -7.38
CA ALA A 60 -5.37 -9.42 -8.01
C ALA A 60 -5.81 -10.51 -7.01
N SER A 61 -4.99 -10.82 -6.00
CA SER A 61 -5.34 -11.83 -4.98
C SER A 61 -6.35 -11.34 -3.94
N GLY A 62 -6.55 -10.02 -3.83
CA GLY A 62 -7.38 -9.40 -2.80
C GLY A 62 -8.90 -9.61 -2.93
N GLY A 63 -9.38 -10.12 -4.07
CA GLY A 63 -10.78 -10.54 -4.28
C GLY A 63 -11.83 -9.42 -4.24
N GLY A 64 -11.42 -8.14 -4.26
CA GLY A 64 -12.32 -7.00 -4.10
C GLY A 64 -11.90 -5.78 -4.90
N ARG A 65 -12.77 -4.75 -4.93
CA ARG A 65 -12.50 -3.50 -5.65
C ARG A 65 -11.54 -2.64 -4.85
N TRP A 66 -10.29 -2.58 -5.30
CA TRP A 66 -9.29 -1.66 -4.76
C TRP A 66 -9.55 -0.24 -5.26
N ARG A 67 -9.41 0.73 -4.37
CA ARG A 67 -9.47 2.16 -4.68
C ARG A 67 -8.08 2.74 -4.53
N GLU A 68 -7.62 3.46 -5.55
CA GLU A 68 -6.39 4.22 -5.49
C GLU A 68 -6.61 5.50 -4.67
N LEU A 69 -5.72 5.74 -3.71
CA LEU A 69 -5.56 7.03 -3.07
C LEU A 69 -4.35 7.68 -3.74
N SER A 70 -4.60 8.52 -4.75
CA SER A 70 -3.54 9.36 -5.31
C SER A 70 -2.98 10.26 -4.21
N VAL A 71 -1.68 10.18 -4.02
CA VAL A 71 -0.93 11.16 -3.23
C VAL A 71 -0.58 12.30 -4.17
N ASP A 72 -1.54 13.17 -4.44
CA ASP A 72 -1.24 14.46 -5.06
C ASP A 72 -0.87 15.44 -3.92
N GLY A 73 0.41 15.84 -3.85
CA GLY A 73 0.99 16.68 -2.79
C GLY A 73 2.05 15.93 -1.97
N ALA A 74 3.35 16.28 -1.92
CA ALA A 74 3.92 17.61 -1.97
C ALA A 74 3.11 18.64 -1.15
N THR A 75 2.64 18.26 0.04
CA THR A 75 2.46 19.26 1.10
C THR A 75 3.82 19.41 1.77
N ALA A 76 4.64 20.34 1.27
CA ALA A 76 5.59 21.01 2.15
C ALA A 76 4.79 21.53 3.36
N PRO A 77 5.27 21.37 4.60
CA PRO A 77 4.58 21.99 5.73
C PRO A 77 4.52 23.51 5.48
N PRO A 78 3.40 24.21 5.78
CA PRO A 78 3.45 25.66 5.84
C PRO A 78 4.50 26.01 6.89
N ALA A 79 5.56 26.70 6.47
CA ALA A 79 6.47 27.35 7.40
C ALA A 79 5.63 28.33 8.24
N SER A 80 5.74 28.23 9.56
CA SER A 80 5.30 29.26 10.51
C SER A 80 6.46 29.56 11.43
#